data_AF-A0A5N6WVT2-F1
#
_entry.id   AF-A0A5N6WVT2-F1
#
_cell.length_a   1.000
_cell.length_b   1.000
_cell.length_c   1.000
_cell.angle_alpha   90.00
_cell.angle_beta   90.00
_cell.angle_gamma   90.00
#
_symmetry.space_group_name_H-M   'P 1'
#
loop_
_entity.id
_entity.type
_entity.pdbx_description
1 polymer ?
#
loop_
_entity_poly.entity_id
_entity_poly.type
_entity_poly.pdbx_seq_one_letter_code
_entity_poly.pdbx_strand_id
1 'polypeptide(L)'
;MLRSLLSLGSRNADYIFPTVDPKQDGPNCKLDCADCTVHFPSKVKVENSRVLYGHIKEFHTHVLVATGKSDWTERVENEKGSLMEAFDSSSNKSKHGRFMVSASNLNNPNHDPDDDHQTTQGTTVLLLPSFTFVDSVTTADIREVVDCFIDAPKGQPVDSRLPSRPCQYDYVVLLCSHRRRDARCGITAPLIKKELERHLRPHGLYRDADDERAGGVGIFFVSHVGGHKFAANVLIYRKQAEQMIWLARVKPEHCEGVVNYTILQGKVVHPESQLRGGFDRQRGLTSW
;
A
#
# COMPACT_ATOMS: atom_id res chain seq x y z
N MET A 1 -20.48 1.83 49.45
CA MET A 1 -21.71 1.86 48.64
C MET A 1 -21.50 0.98 47.41
N LEU A 2 -22.49 0.13 47.14
CA LEU A 2 -22.54 -0.94 46.14
C LEU A 2 -22.66 -0.43 44.68
N ARG A 3 -22.34 -1.34 43.73
CA ARG A 3 -22.65 -1.39 42.28
C ARG A 3 -21.75 -0.52 41.36
N SER A 4 -21.34 -0.93 40.16
CA SER A 4 -21.92 -1.87 39.19
C SER A 4 -20.81 -2.29 38.19
N LEU A 5 -20.51 -3.57 38.01
CA LEU A 5 -20.93 -4.44 36.90
C LEU A 5 -20.54 -3.97 35.48
N LEU A 6 -19.66 -4.78 34.86
CA LEU A 6 -19.64 -5.19 33.45
C LEU A 6 -20.28 -4.22 32.43
N SER A 7 -19.42 -3.53 31.68
CA SER A 7 -19.77 -3.06 30.33
C SER A 7 -19.00 -3.89 29.30
N LEU A 8 -19.47 -5.12 29.06
CA LEU A 8 -19.35 -5.77 27.76
C LEU A 8 -20.31 -5.03 26.82
N GLY A 9 -19.81 -3.98 26.17
CA GLY A 9 -20.58 -3.13 25.28
C GLY A 9 -19.67 -2.52 24.22
N SER A 10 -19.95 -2.82 22.97
CA SER A 10 -19.34 -2.31 21.73
C SER A 10 -18.67 -0.94 21.89
N ARG A 11 -17.33 -0.88 21.76
CA ARG A 11 -16.67 0.37 21.36
C ARG A 11 -17.04 0.58 19.90
N ASN A 12 -18.06 1.38 19.62
CA ASN A 12 -18.22 2.01 18.32
C ASN A 12 -16.97 2.88 18.11
N ALA A 13 -15.95 2.32 17.47
CA ALA A 13 -14.85 3.13 16.99
C ALA A 13 -15.42 3.99 15.84
N ASP A 14 -15.34 5.31 15.98
CA ASP A 14 -15.64 6.24 14.90
C ASP A 14 -14.56 6.10 13.83
N TYR A 15 -14.72 5.11 12.95
CA TYR A 15 -13.81 4.90 11.83
C TYR A 15 -13.91 6.09 10.87
N ILE A 16 -12.76 6.60 10.43
CA ILE A 16 -12.72 7.72 9.47
C ILE A 16 -13.31 7.37 8.09
N PHE A 17 -13.35 6.07 7.75
CA PHE A 17 -13.89 5.57 6.49
C PHE A 17 -15.32 5.07 6.68
N PRO A 18 -16.22 5.31 5.71
CA PRO A 18 -17.56 4.73 5.76
C PRO A 18 -17.50 3.20 5.76
N THR A 19 -18.41 2.57 6.49
CA THR A 19 -18.60 1.12 6.47
C THR A 19 -19.71 0.76 5.51
N VAL A 20 -19.65 -0.42 4.88
CA VAL A 20 -20.77 -0.93 4.08
C VAL A 20 -22.06 -1.02 4.90
N ASP A 21 -23.17 -0.59 4.32
CA ASP A 21 -24.50 -0.60 4.93
C ASP A 21 -25.42 -1.53 4.11
N PRO A 22 -25.90 -2.66 4.67
CA PRO A 22 -26.80 -3.57 3.96
C PRO A 22 -28.07 -2.92 3.39
N LYS A 23 -28.51 -1.78 3.94
CA LYS A 23 -29.66 -1.04 3.41
C LYS A 23 -29.32 -0.27 2.13
N GLN A 24 -28.07 0.13 1.94
CA GLN A 24 -27.60 0.93 0.79
C GLN A 24 -26.84 0.07 -0.22
N ASP A 25 -25.97 -0.82 0.28
CA ASP A 25 -25.04 -1.65 -0.47
C ASP A 25 -25.58 -3.06 -0.76
N GLY A 26 -26.81 -3.35 -0.29
CA GLY A 26 -27.49 -4.62 -0.47
C GLY A 26 -27.17 -5.65 0.63
N PRO A 27 -28.03 -6.68 0.78
CA PRO A 27 -27.94 -7.63 1.90
C PRO A 27 -26.64 -8.44 1.92
N ASN A 28 -25.98 -8.55 0.77
CA ASN A 28 -24.79 -9.36 0.58
C ASN A 28 -23.47 -8.59 0.74
N CYS A 29 -23.51 -7.28 1.05
CA CYS A 29 -22.30 -6.45 1.12
C CYS A 29 -21.28 -6.87 2.20
N LYS A 30 -21.72 -7.68 3.18
CA LYS A 30 -20.87 -8.25 4.24
C LYS A 30 -20.58 -9.74 4.06
N LEU A 31 -21.12 -10.35 3.00
CA LEU A 31 -20.87 -11.76 2.73
C LEU A 31 -19.50 -11.89 2.09
N ASP A 32 -18.70 -12.79 2.65
CA ASP A 32 -17.46 -13.22 2.02
C ASP A 32 -17.77 -14.09 0.79
N CYS A 33 -16.83 -14.11 -0.14
CA CYS A 33 -16.91 -14.81 -1.42
C CYS A 33 -17.33 -16.28 -1.27
N ALA A 34 -18.42 -16.65 -1.97
CA ALA A 34 -19.01 -18.00 -1.90
C ALA A 34 -18.30 -19.04 -2.79
N ASP A 35 -17.60 -18.60 -3.84
CA ASP A 35 -16.97 -19.45 -4.86
C ASP A 35 -15.42 -19.42 -4.81
N CYS A 36 -14.84 -18.80 -3.78
CA CYS A 36 -13.40 -18.66 -3.66
C CYS A 36 -12.74 -20.01 -3.38
N THR A 37 -11.91 -20.47 -4.32
CA THR A 37 -11.17 -21.74 -4.24
C THR A 37 -9.76 -21.57 -3.66
N VAL A 38 -9.29 -20.33 -3.56
CA VAL A 38 -7.96 -20.03 -3.01
C VAL A 38 -8.08 -19.87 -1.50
N HIS A 39 -7.25 -20.60 -0.75
CA HIS A 39 -7.18 -20.50 0.70
C HIS A 39 -5.74 -20.38 1.17
N PHE A 40 -5.55 -19.77 2.34
CA PHE A 40 -4.25 -19.76 2.98
C PHE A 40 -3.87 -21.17 3.48
N PRO A 41 -2.60 -21.59 3.31
CA PRO A 41 -2.12 -22.82 3.92
C PRO A 41 -2.27 -22.79 5.46
N SER A 42 -2.60 -23.92 6.07
CA SER A 42 -2.83 -24.05 7.53
C SER A 42 -1.67 -23.57 8.42
N LYS A 43 -0.45 -23.56 7.88
CA LYS A 43 0.77 -23.04 8.53
C LYS A 43 0.78 -21.52 8.69
N VAL A 44 -0.02 -20.78 7.92
CA VAL A 44 -0.11 -19.32 8.05
C VAL A 44 -0.91 -19.00 9.31
N LYS A 45 -0.23 -18.52 10.35
CA LYS A 45 -0.84 -18.11 11.62
C LYS A 45 -0.91 -16.59 11.73
N VAL A 46 -2.13 -16.06 11.71
CA VAL A 46 -2.43 -14.63 11.80
C VAL A 46 -2.93 -14.31 13.20
N GLU A 47 -2.44 -13.22 13.79
CA GLU A 47 -2.87 -12.71 15.08
C GLU A 47 -4.22 -12.00 14.94
N ASN A 48 -5.26 -12.52 15.60
CA ASN A 48 -6.64 -12.02 15.50
C ASN A 48 -7.14 -11.30 16.75
N SER A 49 -6.42 -11.38 17.88
CA SER A 49 -6.92 -10.88 19.17
C SER A 49 -6.73 -9.37 19.38
N ARG A 50 -5.71 -8.78 18.77
CA ARG A 50 -5.35 -7.38 19.01
C ARG A 50 -6.24 -6.42 18.23
N VAL A 51 -6.59 -5.30 18.84
CA VAL A 51 -7.16 -4.13 18.16
C VAL A 51 -6.15 -3.61 17.13
N LEU A 52 -6.64 -3.34 15.92
CA LEU A 52 -5.82 -2.90 14.79
C LEU A 52 -5.86 -1.38 14.56
N TYR A 53 -7.05 -0.80 14.68
CA TYR A 53 -7.33 0.57 14.27
C TYR A 53 -6.58 1.59 15.13
N GLY A 54 -5.89 2.55 14.48
CA GLY A 54 -5.16 3.62 15.18
C GLY A 54 -3.82 3.18 15.79
N HIS A 55 -3.20 2.13 15.24
CA HIS A 55 -1.92 1.59 15.70
C HIS A 55 -0.91 1.36 14.56
N ILE A 56 -0.78 2.34 13.66
CA ILE A 56 0.23 2.48 12.62
C ILE A 56 1.06 3.75 12.88
N LYS A 57 2.33 3.73 12.47
CA LYS A 57 3.20 4.90 12.58
C LYS A 57 2.80 5.90 11.49
N GLU A 58 2.44 7.11 11.86
CA GLU A 58 2.11 8.18 10.91
C GLU A 58 3.20 8.38 9.84
N PHE A 59 2.79 8.63 8.60
CA PHE A 59 3.65 9.07 7.51
C PHE A 59 2.89 9.99 6.56
N HIS A 60 3.62 10.95 5.99
CA HIS A 60 3.07 11.91 5.04
C HIS A 60 3.11 11.40 3.59
N THR A 61 4.23 10.78 3.21
CA THR A 61 4.48 10.27 1.86
C THR A 61 4.93 8.82 1.93
N HIS A 62 4.50 7.99 0.98
CA HIS A 62 5.02 6.66 0.76
C HIS A 62 5.84 6.67 -0.53
N VAL A 63 7.14 6.40 -0.41
CA VAL A 63 8.10 6.28 -1.50
C VAL A 63 8.22 4.81 -1.86
N LEU A 64 7.86 4.45 -3.09
CA LEU A 64 8.06 3.10 -3.62
C LEU A 64 9.25 3.10 -4.56
N VAL A 65 10.32 2.37 -4.21
CA VAL A 65 11.51 2.22 -5.04
C VAL A 65 11.31 1.08 -6.03
N ALA A 66 11.50 1.32 -7.33
CA ALA A 66 11.39 0.32 -8.38
C ALA A 66 12.63 -0.58 -8.38
N THR A 67 12.52 -1.73 -7.72
CA THR A 67 13.63 -2.70 -7.63
C THR A 67 13.47 -3.86 -8.60
N GLY A 68 12.29 -4.03 -9.22
CA GLY A 68 11.92 -5.22 -10.00
C GLY A 68 11.83 -6.53 -9.19
N LYS A 69 12.23 -6.53 -7.92
CA LYS A 69 12.27 -7.71 -7.05
C LYS A 69 10.94 -7.92 -6.35
N SER A 70 10.62 -9.17 -6.01
CA SER A 70 9.45 -9.54 -5.21
C SER A 70 9.78 -9.92 -3.76
N ASP A 71 11.07 -9.97 -3.42
CA ASP A 71 11.61 -10.20 -2.08
C ASP A 71 12.97 -9.49 -1.92
N TRP A 72 13.37 -9.16 -0.69
CA TRP A 72 14.53 -8.31 -0.40
C TRP A 72 15.37 -8.84 0.76
N THR A 73 16.45 -8.15 1.12
CA THR A 73 17.13 -8.41 2.39
C THR A 73 16.22 -8.05 3.56
N GLU A 74 16.37 -8.73 4.71
CA GLU A 74 15.45 -8.63 5.86
C GLU A 74 15.16 -7.18 6.30
N ARG A 75 16.17 -6.32 6.17
CA ARG A 75 16.10 -4.87 6.43
C ARG A 75 16.57 -4.15 5.18
N VAL A 76 15.63 -3.67 4.38
CA VAL A 76 15.92 -3.04 3.08
C VAL A 76 16.75 -1.77 3.23
N GLU A 77 16.61 -1.08 4.36
CA GLU A 77 17.40 0.08 4.75
C GLU A 77 18.89 -0.24 4.97
N ASN A 78 19.26 -1.51 5.16
CA ASN A 78 20.65 -1.95 5.35
C ASN A 78 21.35 -2.31 4.03
N GLU A 79 20.67 -2.27 2.88
CA GLU A 79 21.27 -2.58 1.59
C GLU A 79 22.18 -1.44 1.15
N LYS A 80 23.49 -1.59 1.37
CA LYS A 80 24.50 -0.56 1.15
C LYS A 80 24.48 -0.01 -0.27
N GLY A 81 24.46 1.31 -0.40
CA GLY A 81 24.43 2.02 -1.68
C GLY A 81 23.07 2.02 -2.37
N SER A 82 22.02 1.46 -1.75
CA SER A 82 20.67 1.49 -2.30
C SER A 82 19.95 2.82 -2.00
N LEU A 83 18.91 3.12 -2.78
CA LEU A 83 18.01 4.23 -2.44
C LEU A 83 17.32 4.02 -1.10
N MET A 84 17.00 2.77 -0.71
CA MET A 84 16.36 2.48 0.56
C MET A 84 17.23 2.90 1.75
N GLU A 85 18.53 2.61 1.70
CA GLU A 85 19.50 3.12 2.69
C GLU A 85 19.56 4.66 2.66
N ALA A 86 19.67 5.25 1.47
CA ALA A 86 19.84 6.69 1.32
C ALA A 86 18.63 7.48 1.85
N PHE A 87 17.40 6.99 1.64
CA PHE A 87 16.19 7.61 2.21
C PHE A 87 16.11 7.47 3.74
N ASP A 88 16.65 6.39 4.33
CA ASP A 88 16.64 6.21 5.79
C ASP A 88 17.62 7.14 6.52
N SER A 89 18.57 7.75 5.80
CA SER A 89 19.52 8.72 6.36
C SER A 89 18.82 9.91 7.04
N SER A 90 19.31 10.24 8.23
CA SER A 90 18.81 11.37 9.04
C SER A 90 18.95 12.75 8.37
N SER A 91 19.78 12.88 7.34
CA SER A 91 19.96 14.11 6.54
C SER A 91 18.79 14.40 5.59
N ASN A 92 17.96 13.40 5.30
CA ASN A 92 16.97 13.47 4.23
C ASN A 92 15.55 13.69 4.74
N LYS A 93 15.38 14.47 5.82
CA LYS A 93 14.06 14.71 6.42
C LYS A 93 13.21 15.66 5.57
N SER A 94 11.92 15.34 5.48
CA SER A 94 10.87 16.19 4.93
C SER A 94 10.37 17.17 5.99
N LYS A 95 9.94 18.36 5.53
CA LYS A 95 9.31 19.39 6.37
C LYS A 95 7.90 18.98 6.83
N HIS A 96 7.26 18.06 6.12
CA HIS A 96 5.89 17.58 6.38
C HIS A 96 5.84 16.32 7.26
N GLY A 97 6.99 15.85 7.74
CA GLY A 97 7.10 14.72 8.65
C GLY A 97 7.72 13.48 8.00
N ARG A 98 7.41 12.30 8.56
CA ARG A 98 8.02 11.04 8.13
C ARG A 98 7.50 10.62 6.75
N PHE A 99 8.38 10.16 5.87
CA PHE A 99 7.98 9.31 4.74
C PHE A 99 8.21 7.82 5.07
N MET A 100 7.32 6.98 4.55
CA MET A 100 7.51 5.53 4.51
C MET A 100 8.25 5.20 3.22
N VAL A 101 9.23 4.30 3.29
CA VAL A 101 9.97 3.82 2.12
C VAL A 101 9.71 2.34 1.99
N SER A 102 9.35 1.90 0.79
CA SER A 102 9.27 0.48 0.46
C SER A 102 10.03 0.19 -0.83
N ALA A 103 10.85 -0.86 -0.81
CA ALA A 103 11.29 -1.48 -2.05
C ALA A 103 10.08 -2.20 -2.68
N SER A 104 9.98 -2.20 -4.01
CA SER A 104 8.82 -2.73 -4.72
C SER A 104 9.19 -3.48 -5.99
N ASN A 105 8.27 -4.32 -6.46
CA ASN A 105 8.38 -4.99 -7.76
C ASN A 105 7.97 -4.10 -8.94
N LEU A 106 7.87 -2.78 -8.76
CA LEU A 106 7.76 -1.86 -9.89
C LEU A 106 8.96 -2.07 -10.83
N ASN A 107 8.67 -2.13 -12.12
CA ASN A 107 9.69 -2.19 -13.16
C ASN A 107 10.36 -0.82 -13.28
N ASN A 108 11.68 -0.82 -13.39
CA ASN A 108 12.41 0.37 -13.80
C ASN A 108 12.41 0.40 -15.34
N PRO A 109 11.75 1.36 -16.01
CA PRO A 109 11.72 1.42 -17.47
C PRO A 109 13.12 1.56 -18.10
N ASN A 110 14.10 2.04 -17.33
CA ASN A 110 15.49 2.18 -17.77
C ASN A 110 16.34 0.92 -17.51
N HIS A 111 15.76 -0.16 -16.97
CA HIS A 111 16.50 -1.39 -16.67
C HIS A 111 16.26 -2.43 -17.75
N ASP A 112 17.25 -2.63 -18.62
CA ASP A 112 17.30 -3.78 -19.51
C ASP A 112 17.73 -5.02 -18.69
N PRO A 113 16.89 -6.07 -18.57
CA PRO A 113 17.26 -7.28 -17.83
C PRO A 113 18.47 -8.02 -18.43
N ASP A 114 18.86 -7.74 -19.68
CA ASP A 114 20.03 -8.33 -20.34
C ASP A 114 21.31 -7.46 -20.24
N ASP A 115 21.24 -6.27 -19.62
CA ASP A 115 22.42 -5.43 -19.40
C ASP A 115 23.14 -5.81 -18.08
N ASP A 116 24.11 -6.73 -18.21
CA ASP A 116 25.01 -7.16 -17.12
C ASP A 116 25.98 -6.04 -16.67
N HIS A 117 26.00 -4.91 -17.38
CA HIS A 117 26.69 -3.71 -16.91
C HIS A 117 25.81 -2.99 -15.89
N GLN A 118 26.23 -3.07 -14.63
CA GLN A 118 25.72 -2.28 -13.52
C GLN A 118 26.05 -0.80 -13.74
N THR A 119 25.42 -0.18 -14.72
CA THR A 119 25.61 1.23 -15.04
C THR A 119 24.96 2.06 -13.94
N THR A 120 25.56 3.22 -13.70
CA THR A 120 25.16 4.29 -12.78
C THR A 120 23.78 4.90 -13.09
N GLN A 121 22.93 4.20 -13.83
CA GLN A 121 21.60 4.63 -14.18
C GLN A 121 20.70 4.55 -12.94
N GLY A 122 20.25 5.72 -12.47
CA GLY A 122 19.31 5.80 -11.38
C GLY A 122 18.05 4.98 -11.62
N THR A 123 17.29 4.70 -10.56
CA THR A 123 16.03 3.96 -10.65
C THR A 123 14.82 4.89 -10.55
N THR A 124 13.65 4.35 -10.77
CA THR A 124 12.38 5.04 -10.65
C THR A 124 11.84 4.95 -9.23
N VAL A 125 11.25 6.04 -8.72
CA VAL A 125 10.42 6.02 -7.52
C VAL A 125 9.00 6.46 -7.82
N LEU A 126 8.01 5.82 -7.19
CA LEU A 126 6.63 6.29 -7.16
C LEU A 126 6.33 6.93 -5.81
N LEU A 127 5.90 8.19 -5.85
CA LEU A 127 5.49 8.96 -4.69
C LEU A 127 3.97 8.89 -4.53
N LEU A 128 3.53 8.47 -3.35
CA LEU A 128 2.12 8.41 -2.96
C LEU A 128 1.88 9.29 -1.72
N PRO A 129 0.76 10.00 -1.62
CA PRO A 129 -0.41 9.94 -2.50
C PRO A 129 -0.40 10.96 -3.65
N SER A 130 0.75 11.54 -4.04
CA SER A 130 0.79 12.44 -5.21
C SER A 130 0.59 11.71 -6.54
N PHE A 131 0.78 10.39 -6.57
CA PHE A 131 0.73 9.58 -7.79
C PHE A 131 1.71 10.12 -8.84
N THR A 132 2.96 10.34 -8.43
CA THR A 132 4.02 10.92 -9.27
C THR A 132 5.19 9.94 -9.36
N PHE A 133 5.56 9.57 -10.57
CA PHE A 133 6.84 8.90 -10.83
C PHE A 133 7.94 9.95 -10.94
N VAL A 134 9.09 9.67 -10.34
CA VAL A 134 10.35 10.39 -10.55
C VAL A 134 11.35 9.36 -11.03
N ASP A 135 11.83 9.53 -12.26
CA ASP A 135 12.68 8.58 -12.95
C ASP A 135 14.17 8.97 -12.77
N SER A 136 15.08 8.02 -13.03
CA SER A 136 16.55 8.23 -12.99
C SER A 136 17.11 8.74 -11.66
N VAL A 137 16.49 8.37 -10.53
CA VAL A 137 16.90 8.75 -9.17
C VAL A 137 18.10 7.91 -8.70
N THR A 138 19.16 8.58 -8.29
CA THR A 138 20.34 8.02 -7.63
C THR A 138 20.38 8.39 -6.14
N THR A 139 21.30 7.79 -5.38
CA THR A 139 21.48 8.08 -3.95
C THR A 139 21.93 9.52 -3.69
N ALA A 140 22.54 10.19 -4.66
CA ALA A 140 22.91 11.60 -4.57
C ALA A 140 21.70 12.55 -4.71
N ASP A 141 20.58 12.05 -5.24
CA ASP A 141 19.44 12.88 -5.64
C ASP A 141 18.35 12.96 -4.56
N ILE A 142 18.49 12.21 -3.47
CA ILE A 142 17.43 12.08 -2.44
C ILE A 142 17.00 13.44 -1.88
N ARG A 143 17.94 14.36 -1.68
CA ARG A 143 17.59 15.70 -1.18
C ARG A 143 16.71 16.47 -2.17
N GLU A 144 17.03 16.39 -3.45
CA GLU A 144 16.22 16.99 -4.52
C GLU A 144 14.84 16.34 -4.60
N VAL A 145 14.76 15.00 -4.49
CA VAL A 145 13.48 14.28 -4.43
C VAL A 145 12.62 14.80 -3.27
N VAL A 146 13.23 14.95 -2.09
CA VAL A 146 12.54 15.46 -0.90
C VAL A 146 12.07 16.90 -1.10
N ASP A 147 12.95 17.82 -1.50
CA ASP A 147 12.62 19.24 -1.62
C ASP A 147 11.62 19.52 -2.74
N CYS A 148 11.86 18.95 -3.92
CA CYS A 148 11.11 19.29 -5.12
C CYS A 148 9.80 18.50 -5.25
N PHE A 149 9.73 17.26 -4.76
CA PHE A 149 8.58 16.40 -5.03
C PHE A 149 7.80 15.97 -3.77
N ILE A 150 8.47 15.85 -2.61
CA ILE A 150 7.80 15.49 -1.35
C ILE A 150 7.31 16.73 -0.61
N ASP A 151 8.17 17.75 -0.48
CA ASP A 151 7.86 18.98 0.25
C ASP A 151 7.10 20.00 -0.61
N ALA A 152 7.21 19.90 -1.95
CA ALA A 152 6.54 20.76 -2.91
C ALA A 152 5.79 19.99 -4.02
N PRO A 153 4.83 19.11 -3.68
CA PRO A 153 4.20 18.17 -4.62
C PRO A 153 3.30 18.81 -5.72
N LYS A 154 3.21 20.15 -5.79
CA LYS A 154 2.30 20.86 -6.71
C LYS A 154 3.05 21.35 -7.94
N GLY A 155 2.78 20.71 -9.08
CA GLY A 155 3.35 21.04 -10.39
C GLY A 155 4.69 20.35 -10.64
N GLN A 156 5.11 20.30 -11.91
CA GLN A 156 6.46 19.87 -12.25
C GLN A 156 7.43 20.91 -11.69
N PRO A 157 8.41 20.53 -10.84
CA PRO A 157 9.32 21.50 -10.27
C PRO A 157 10.07 22.19 -11.40
N VAL A 158 9.93 23.52 -11.51
CA VAL A 158 10.45 24.30 -12.63
C VAL A 158 11.98 24.19 -12.75
N ASP A 159 12.65 23.74 -11.69
CA ASP A 159 14.11 23.70 -11.56
C ASP A 159 14.67 22.31 -11.17
N SER A 160 13.87 21.23 -11.27
CA SER A 160 14.39 19.88 -11.02
C SER A 160 14.99 19.28 -12.30
N ARG A 161 16.14 18.65 -12.16
CA ARG A 161 16.78 17.89 -13.26
C ARG A 161 16.21 16.48 -13.39
N LEU A 162 15.44 16.02 -12.40
CA LEU A 162 14.88 14.66 -12.40
C LEU A 162 13.63 14.62 -13.27
N PRO A 163 13.58 13.75 -14.30
CA PRO A 163 12.37 13.53 -15.06
C PRO A 163 11.25 13.04 -14.14
N SER A 164 10.04 13.56 -14.35
CA SER A 164 8.86 13.11 -13.61
C SER A 164 7.65 13.02 -14.51
N ARG A 165 6.74 12.12 -14.16
CA ARG A 165 5.51 11.87 -14.91
C ARG A 165 4.37 11.45 -13.98
N PRO A 166 3.12 11.77 -14.34
CA PRO A 166 1.98 11.31 -13.57
C PRO A 166 1.85 9.78 -13.64
N CYS A 167 1.54 9.16 -12.51
CA CYS A 167 1.11 7.78 -12.45
C CYS A 167 -0.29 7.66 -13.05
N GLN A 168 -0.44 6.78 -14.04
CA GLN A 168 -1.67 6.63 -14.82
C GLN A 168 -2.74 5.80 -14.11
N TYR A 169 -2.40 5.04 -13.06
CA TYR A 169 -3.39 4.28 -12.30
C TYR A 169 -4.37 5.19 -11.54
N ASP A 170 -5.63 4.78 -11.50
CA ASP A 170 -6.63 5.38 -10.59
C ASP A 170 -6.42 4.88 -9.16
N TYR A 171 -5.92 3.65 -9.04
CA TYR A 171 -5.71 2.96 -7.77
C TYR A 171 -4.37 2.25 -7.73
N VAL A 172 -3.69 2.33 -6.60
CA VAL A 172 -2.46 1.57 -6.34
C VAL A 172 -2.69 0.71 -5.09
N VAL A 173 -2.60 -0.61 -5.26
CA VAL A 173 -2.72 -1.59 -4.18
C VAL A 173 -1.35 -2.17 -3.86
N LEU A 174 -0.93 -2.06 -2.60
CA LEU A 174 0.35 -2.56 -2.13
C LEU A 174 0.16 -3.76 -1.21
N LEU A 175 0.87 -4.83 -1.51
CA LEU A 175 0.84 -6.08 -0.78
C LEU A 175 2.24 -6.36 -0.22
N CYS A 176 2.36 -6.44 1.10
CA CYS A 176 3.63 -6.79 1.72
C CYS A 176 3.98 -8.26 1.42
N SER A 177 4.98 -8.50 0.57
CA SER A 177 5.43 -9.84 0.15
C SER A 177 6.73 -10.30 0.82
N HIS A 178 7.31 -9.46 1.68
CA HIS A 178 8.67 -9.61 2.20
C HIS A 178 8.91 -10.91 2.99
N ARG A 179 9.30 -11.98 2.31
CA ARG A 179 9.40 -13.34 2.84
C ARG A 179 10.59 -13.50 3.77
N ARG A 180 11.73 -12.89 3.42
CA ARG A 180 12.93 -12.91 4.29
C ARG A 180 12.66 -12.24 5.63
N ARG A 181 11.77 -11.23 5.67
CA ARG A 181 11.34 -10.59 6.92
C ARG A 181 10.32 -11.42 7.70
N ASP A 182 9.30 -11.93 7.02
CA ASP A 182 8.29 -12.81 7.61
C ASP A 182 7.64 -13.69 6.53
N ALA A 183 7.72 -15.01 6.72
CA ALA A 183 7.19 -15.98 5.75
C ALA A 183 5.69 -15.81 5.49
N ARG A 184 4.89 -15.29 6.45
CA ARG A 184 3.45 -15.06 6.26
C ARG A 184 3.18 -14.06 5.16
N CYS A 185 3.95 -12.98 5.09
CA CYS A 185 3.86 -11.98 4.03
C CYS A 185 4.16 -12.60 2.66
N GLY A 186 5.26 -13.34 2.55
CA GLY A 186 5.64 -14.03 1.31
C GLY A 186 4.67 -15.12 0.85
N ILE A 187 3.94 -15.75 1.77
CA ILE A 187 2.91 -16.76 1.43
C ILE A 187 1.59 -16.09 1.04
N THR A 188 1.16 -15.08 1.80
CA THR A 188 -0.20 -14.51 1.66
C THR A 188 -0.31 -13.53 0.50
N ALA A 189 0.71 -12.70 0.24
CA ALA A 189 0.64 -11.65 -0.79
C ALA A 189 0.32 -12.19 -2.20
N PRO A 190 0.96 -13.27 -2.71
CA PRO A 190 0.61 -13.82 -4.02
C PRO A 190 -0.83 -14.36 -4.11
N LEU A 191 -1.34 -14.94 -3.01
CA LEU A 191 -2.71 -15.46 -2.96
C LEU A 191 -3.74 -14.32 -2.96
N ILE A 192 -3.47 -13.24 -2.23
CA ILE A 192 -4.30 -12.03 -2.25
C ILE A 192 -4.24 -11.35 -3.63
N LYS A 193 -3.05 -11.23 -4.24
CA LYS A 193 -2.90 -10.69 -5.59
C LYS A 193 -3.78 -11.46 -6.59
N LYS A 194 -3.68 -12.80 -6.58
CA LYS A 194 -4.45 -13.67 -7.48
C LYS A 194 -5.97 -13.44 -7.36
N GLU A 195 -6.50 -13.36 -6.14
CA GLU A 195 -7.95 -13.12 -5.98
C GLU A 195 -8.37 -11.69 -6.30
N LEU A 196 -7.57 -10.67 -5.94
CA LEU A 196 -7.84 -9.30 -6.37
C LEU A 196 -7.87 -9.20 -7.90
N GLU A 197 -6.92 -9.84 -8.60
CA GLU A 197 -6.92 -9.90 -10.07
C GLU A 197 -8.19 -10.56 -10.61
N ARG A 198 -8.60 -11.70 -10.04
CA ARG A 198 -9.83 -12.40 -10.44
C ARG A 198 -11.03 -11.48 -10.38
N HIS A 199 -11.16 -10.70 -9.30
CA HIS A 199 -12.28 -9.78 -9.12
C HIS A 199 -12.13 -8.47 -9.89
N LEU A 200 -10.92 -8.01 -10.23
CA LEU A 200 -10.73 -6.77 -10.99
C LEU A 200 -10.90 -6.95 -12.52
N ARG A 201 -10.62 -8.14 -13.05
CA ARG A 201 -10.72 -8.43 -14.49
C ARG A 201 -12.13 -8.23 -15.06
N PRO A 202 -13.23 -8.70 -14.42
CA PRO A 202 -14.60 -8.47 -14.90
C PRO A 202 -14.98 -6.98 -14.98
N HIS A 203 -14.38 -6.13 -14.15
CA HIS A 203 -14.59 -4.69 -14.20
C HIS A 203 -13.71 -3.99 -15.25
N GLY A 204 -12.80 -4.72 -15.92
CA GLY A 204 -11.82 -4.15 -16.85
C GLY A 204 -10.76 -3.28 -16.17
N LEU A 205 -10.60 -3.40 -14.85
CA LEU A 205 -9.79 -2.48 -14.05
C LEU A 205 -8.40 -2.99 -13.71
N TYR A 206 -8.15 -4.30 -13.83
CA TYR A 206 -6.80 -4.82 -13.60
C TYR A 206 -5.82 -4.25 -14.63
N ARG A 207 -4.62 -3.87 -14.16
CA ARG A 207 -3.46 -3.52 -14.96
C ARG A 207 -2.29 -4.40 -14.52
N ASP A 208 -1.77 -5.23 -15.43
CA ASP A 208 -0.51 -5.93 -15.20
C ASP A 208 0.68 -5.02 -15.54
N ALA A 209 1.89 -5.59 -15.60
CA ALA A 209 3.11 -4.84 -15.82
C ALA A 209 3.26 -4.32 -17.27
N ASP A 210 2.59 -4.97 -18.22
CA ASP A 210 2.72 -4.68 -19.65
C ASP A 210 1.47 -3.92 -20.18
N ASP A 211 0.49 -3.65 -19.31
CA ASP A 211 -0.74 -2.94 -19.65
C ASP A 211 -0.55 -1.41 -19.57
N GLU A 212 -0.40 -0.79 -20.74
CA GLU A 212 -0.21 0.67 -20.87
C GLU A 212 -1.51 1.49 -20.79
N ARG A 213 -2.68 0.85 -20.61
CA ARG A 213 -3.96 1.59 -20.56
C ARG A 213 -4.01 2.48 -19.32
N ALA A 214 -4.41 3.73 -19.54
CA ALA A 214 -4.66 4.67 -18.45
C ALA A 214 -5.76 4.17 -17.48
N GLY A 215 -5.69 4.67 -16.25
CA GLY A 215 -6.61 4.34 -15.17
C GLY A 215 -6.41 2.93 -14.61
N GLY A 216 -7.43 2.43 -13.92
CA GLY A 216 -7.44 1.07 -13.37
C GLY A 216 -6.57 0.91 -12.11
N VAL A 217 -6.23 -0.35 -11.81
CA VAL A 217 -5.61 -0.78 -10.56
C VAL A 217 -4.27 -1.45 -10.83
N GLY A 218 -3.18 -0.80 -10.38
CA GLY A 218 -1.87 -1.43 -10.27
C GLY A 218 -1.70 -2.15 -8.93
N ILE A 219 -1.30 -3.43 -8.95
CA ILE A 219 -1.07 -4.23 -7.73
C ILE A 219 0.41 -4.56 -7.60
N PHE A 220 1.06 -4.03 -6.57
CA PHE A 220 2.50 -4.16 -6.36
C PHE A 220 2.84 -4.92 -5.08
N PHE A 221 3.86 -5.75 -5.17
CA PHE A 221 4.56 -6.30 -4.04
C PHE A 221 5.52 -5.28 -3.47
N VAL A 222 5.52 -5.16 -2.14
CA VAL A 222 6.39 -4.24 -1.41
C VAL A 222 7.11 -4.93 -0.25
N SER A 223 8.23 -4.33 0.15
CA SER A 223 8.97 -4.70 1.34
C SER A 223 8.14 -4.48 2.61
N HIS A 224 8.77 -4.67 3.77
CA HIS A 224 8.04 -4.72 5.03
C HIS A 224 7.39 -3.38 5.39
N VAL A 225 6.05 -3.35 5.45
CA VAL A 225 5.27 -2.18 5.85
C VAL A 225 5.00 -2.10 7.36
N GLY A 226 5.39 -3.13 8.14
CA GLY A 226 5.00 -3.27 9.55
C GLY A 226 3.72 -4.10 9.74
N GLY A 227 3.61 -4.79 10.88
CA GLY A 227 2.42 -5.58 11.21
C GLY A 227 2.32 -6.93 10.51
N HIS A 228 3.45 -7.61 10.25
CA HIS A 228 3.48 -8.95 9.64
C HIS A 228 2.66 -9.99 10.40
N LYS A 229 2.49 -9.82 11.71
CA LYS A 229 1.65 -10.70 12.54
C LYS A 229 0.17 -10.63 12.17
N PHE A 230 -0.24 -9.57 11.49
CA PHE A 230 -1.59 -9.33 10.99
C PHE A 230 -1.69 -9.54 9.46
N ALA A 231 -0.78 -10.31 8.86
CA ALA A 231 -0.83 -10.60 7.42
C ALA A 231 -2.20 -11.20 7.00
N ALA A 232 -2.70 -10.95 5.79
CA ALA A 232 -2.11 -10.11 4.74
C ALA A 232 -2.36 -8.61 4.99
N ASN A 233 -1.33 -7.78 4.81
CA ASN A 233 -1.47 -6.32 4.80
C ASN A 233 -1.74 -5.85 3.37
N VAL A 234 -2.75 -5.00 3.20
CA VAL A 234 -3.18 -4.44 1.91
C VAL A 234 -3.35 -2.93 2.09
N LEU A 235 -2.50 -2.14 1.43
CA LEU A 235 -2.63 -0.67 1.41
C LEU A 235 -3.24 -0.26 0.09
N ILE A 236 -4.34 0.47 0.13
CA ILE A 236 -5.13 0.83 -1.06
C ILE A 236 -5.10 2.34 -1.18
N TYR A 237 -4.40 2.86 -2.18
CA TYR A 237 -4.39 4.27 -2.54
C TYR A 237 -5.43 4.52 -3.62
N ARG A 238 -6.29 5.52 -3.43
CA ARG A 238 -7.31 5.96 -4.39
C ARG A 238 -7.00 7.39 -4.81
N LYS A 239 -6.55 7.56 -6.06
CA LYS A 239 -6.00 8.82 -6.57
C LYS A 239 -7.01 9.96 -6.50
N GLN A 240 -8.19 9.77 -7.09
CA GLN A 240 -9.21 10.82 -7.19
C GLN A 240 -9.79 11.23 -5.83
N ALA A 241 -9.84 10.31 -4.86
CA ALA A 241 -10.35 10.59 -3.52
C ALA A 241 -9.26 11.10 -2.55
N GLU A 242 -8.00 11.17 -3.00
CA GLU A 242 -6.83 11.46 -2.17
C GLU A 242 -6.82 10.64 -0.86
N GLN A 243 -7.11 9.35 -1.00
CA GLN A 243 -7.39 8.45 0.10
C GLN A 243 -6.37 7.31 0.14
N MET A 244 -5.99 6.89 1.33
CA MET A 244 -5.28 5.62 1.55
C MET A 244 -5.96 4.84 2.66
N ILE A 245 -6.36 3.61 2.38
CA ILE A 245 -6.99 2.69 3.33
C ILE A 245 -6.03 1.53 3.58
N TRP A 246 -5.64 1.31 4.84
CA TRP A 246 -4.76 0.21 5.21
C TRP A 246 -5.54 -0.90 5.91
N LEU A 247 -5.66 -2.04 5.25
CA LEU A 247 -6.26 -3.26 5.77
C LEU A 247 -5.18 -4.28 6.20
N ALA A 248 -5.52 -5.09 7.19
CA ALA A 248 -4.79 -6.27 7.61
C ALA A 248 -5.75 -7.46 7.74
N ARG A 249 -5.19 -8.66 7.96
CA ARG A 249 -5.93 -9.93 8.08
C ARG A 249 -6.80 -10.23 6.87
N VAL A 250 -6.48 -9.60 5.73
CA VAL A 250 -7.17 -9.89 4.48
C VAL A 250 -6.86 -11.33 4.10
N LYS A 251 -7.91 -12.03 3.71
CA LYS A 251 -7.89 -13.41 3.21
C LYS A 251 -8.51 -13.44 1.81
N PRO A 252 -8.26 -14.49 1.01
CA PRO A 252 -8.78 -14.62 -0.35
C PRO A 252 -10.28 -14.35 -0.45
N GLU A 253 -11.08 -14.88 0.48
CA GLU A 253 -12.54 -14.76 0.49
C GLU A 253 -13.06 -13.32 0.67
N HIS A 254 -12.23 -12.39 1.15
CA HIS A 254 -12.62 -10.98 1.30
C HIS A 254 -12.35 -10.14 0.04
N CYS A 255 -11.61 -10.67 -0.96
CA CYS A 255 -11.09 -9.87 -2.06
C CYS A 255 -12.20 -9.28 -2.94
N GLU A 256 -13.33 -9.98 -3.10
CA GLU A 256 -14.52 -9.45 -3.78
C GLU A 256 -15.02 -8.16 -3.12
N GLY A 257 -15.23 -8.19 -1.81
CA GLY A 257 -15.66 -7.03 -1.05
C GLY A 257 -14.62 -5.90 -1.04
N VAL A 258 -13.33 -6.25 -0.99
CA VAL A 258 -12.24 -5.26 -1.12
C VAL A 258 -12.29 -4.55 -2.47
N VAL A 259 -12.54 -5.26 -3.56
CA VAL A 259 -12.69 -4.65 -4.89
C VAL A 259 -13.96 -3.79 -4.94
N ASN A 260 -15.11 -4.39 -4.65
CA ASN A 260 -16.41 -3.76 -4.86
C ASN A 260 -16.66 -2.55 -3.96
N TYR A 261 -16.15 -2.56 -2.72
CA TYR A 261 -16.43 -1.52 -1.74
C TYR A 261 -15.19 -0.70 -1.39
N THR A 262 -14.05 -1.33 -1.06
CA THR A 262 -12.88 -0.58 -0.59
C THR A 262 -12.19 0.16 -1.72
N ILE A 263 -11.85 -0.51 -2.81
CA ILE A 263 -11.16 0.10 -3.95
C ILE A 263 -12.11 1.06 -4.67
N LEU A 264 -13.29 0.59 -5.08
CA LEU A 264 -14.19 1.37 -5.92
C LEU A 264 -14.90 2.49 -5.16
N GLN A 265 -15.32 2.27 -3.92
CA GLN A 265 -16.20 3.20 -3.20
C GLN A 265 -15.55 3.86 -1.98
N GLY A 266 -14.38 3.38 -1.53
CA GLY A 266 -13.74 3.88 -0.30
C GLY A 266 -14.46 3.47 0.97
N LYS A 267 -15.30 2.43 0.91
CA LYS A 267 -16.03 1.86 2.05
C LYS A 267 -15.31 0.62 2.59
N VAL A 268 -15.34 0.40 3.90
CA VAL A 268 -14.72 -0.77 4.53
C VAL A 268 -15.79 -1.82 4.85
N VAL A 269 -15.50 -3.09 4.54
CA VAL A 269 -16.43 -4.21 4.78
C VAL A 269 -16.42 -4.66 6.24
N HIS A 270 -15.21 -4.93 6.77
CA HIS A 270 -14.99 -5.49 8.11
C HIS A 270 -14.03 -4.63 8.96
N PRO A 271 -14.41 -3.37 9.28
CA PRO A 271 -13.48 -2.41 9.91
C PRO A 271 -13.01 -2.84 11.30
N GLU A 272 -13.85 -3.52 12.06
CA GLU A 272 -13.54 -4.03 13.41
C GLU A 272 -12.42 -5.08 13.43
N SER A 273 -12.27 -5.83 12.35
CA SER A 273 -11.33 -6.94 12.27
C SER A 273 -10.16 -6.67 11.34
N GLN A 274 -10.31 -5.80 10.33
CA GLN A 274 -9.32 -5.60 9.26
C GLN A 274 -8.72 -4.19 9.19
N LEU A 275 -9.45 -3.14 9.59
CA LEU A 275 -8.98 -1.76 9.39
C LEU A 275 -7.85 -1.42 10.35
N ARG A 276 -6.71 -0.95 9.81
CA ARG A 276 -5.58 -0.46 10.61
C ARG A 276 -5.57 1.05 10.77
N GLY A 277 -5.98 1.78 9.73
CA GLY A 277 -5.87 3.23 9.67
C GLY A 277 -5.73 3.71 8.23
N GLY A 278 -5.34 4.96 8.08
CA GLY A 278 -5.17 5.61 6.78
C GLY A 278 -5.51 7.09 6.82
N PHE A 279 -5.77 7.66 5.66
CA PHE A 279 -6.19 9.05 5.52
C PHE A 279 -7.25 9.22 4.43
N ASP A 280 -8.01 10.30 4.55
CA ASP A 280 -8.95 10.84 3.59
C ASP A 280 -8.69 12.35 3.51
N ARG A 281 -7.84 12.79 2.57
CA ARG A 281 -7.38 14.18 2.52
C ARG A 281 -8.48 15.14 2.10
N GLN A 282 -9.43 14.70 1.27
CA GLN A 282 -10.58 15.52 0.87
C GLN A 282 -11.49 15.86 2.05
N ARG A 283 -11.64 14.92 3.01
CA ARG A 283 -12.40 15.15 4.25
C ARG A 283 -11.55 15.67 5.41
N GLY A 284 -10.24 15.80 5.22
CA GLY A 284 -9.30 16.24 6.27
C GLY A 284 -9.19 15.24 7.44
N LEU A 285 -9.40 13.94 7.19
CA LEU A 285 -9.41 12.91 8.23
C LEU A 285 -8.17 12.02 8.14
N THR A 286 -7.61 11.68 9.29
CA THR A 286 -6.47 10.76 9.41
C THR A 286 -6.64 9.85 10.62
N SER A 287 -6.16 8.62 10.51
CA SER A 287 -6.06 7.68 11.62
C SER A 287 -4.75 6.93 11.48
N TRP A 288 -3.87 7.12 12.46
CA TRP A 288 -2.58 6.45 12.52
C TRP A 288 -2.55 5.53 13.72
#